data_AF-A0A3S2UIK4-F1
#
_entry.id   AF-A0A3S2UIK4-F1
#
_cell.length_a   1.000
_cell.length_b   1.000
_cell.length_c   1.000
_cell.angle_alpha   90.00
_cell.angle_beta   90.00
_cell.angle_gamma   90.00
#
_symmetry.space_group_name_H-M   'P 1'
#
loop_
_entity.id
_entity.type
_entity.pdbx_description
1 polymer ?
#
loop_
_entity_poly.entity_id
_entity_poly.type
_entity_poly.pdbx_seq_one_letter_code
_entity_poly.pdbx_strand_id
1 'polypeptide(L)'
;MTSPSGHESALKAVRDTTWVMVSSPSASEDEIVNRLIGLGYSATGAEKLNAFVPSAFAWVLLRRLGVGSFPSHYIALDADGTEVSIPVAREHYFTAALQLAFETLEHGWSDDLPREAFEAVIARSAEMNAANKALNEGASIAGAALQPLRVFRFSANEASNG
;
A
#
# COMPACT_ATOMS: atom_id res chain seq x y z
N MET A 1 -10.40 -20.62 -21.42
CA MET A 1 -10.40 -19.39 -20.61
C MET A 1 -9.01 -19.23 -20.04
N THR A 2 -8.21 -18.37 -20.64
CA THR A 2 -6.86 -18.00 -20.16
C THR A 2 -7.04 -17.15 -18.91
N SER A 3 -6.62 -17.65 -17.76
CA SER A 3 -6.53 -16.85 -16.54
C SER A 3 -5.66 -15.61 -16.83
N PRO A 4 -6.07 -14.40 -16.41
CA PRO A 4 -5.22 -13.21 -16.56
C PRO A 4 -3.88 -13.47 -15.87
N SER A 5 -2.81 -12.95 -16.46
CA SER A 5 -1.47 -13.06 -15.89
C SER A 5 -1.48 -12.50 -14.45
N GLY A 6 -0.67 -13.06 -13.54
CA GLY A 6 -0.67 -12.65 -12.12
C GLY A 6 -0.49 -11.14 -11.90
N HIS A 7 0.17 -10.47 -12.85
CA HIS A 7 0.35 -9.01 -12.87
C HIS A 7 -0.94 -8.24 -13.21
N GLU A 8 -1.71 -8.67 -14.22
CA GLU A 8 -3.00 -8.04 -14.58
C GLU A 8 -4.03 -8.20 -13.45
N SER A 9 -4.04 -9.35 -12.77
CA SER A 9 -4.89 -9.54 -11.59
C SER A 9 -4.50 -8.64 -10.42
N ALA A 10 -3.19 -8.40 -10.22
CA ALA A 10 -2.72 -7.52 -9.15
C ALA A 10 -3.05 -6.05 -9.44
N LEU A 11 -2.85 -5.57 -10.67
CA LEU A 11 -3.19 -4.20 -11.04
C LEU A 11 -4.70 -3.93 -10.93
N LYS A 12 -5.54 -4.87 -11.35
CA LYS A 12 -6.99 -4.77 -11.13
C LYS A 12 -7.32 -4.65 -9.64
N ALA A 13 -6.71 -5.48 -8.80
CA ALA A 13 -6.92 -5.44 -7.36
C ALA A 13 -6.51 -4.12 -6.71
N VAL A 14 -5.40 -3.54 -7.16
CA VAL A 14 -4.97 -2.20 -6.73
C VAL A 14 -6.01 -1.15 -7.14
N ARG A 15 -6.49 -1.18 -8.38
CA ARG A 15 -7.51 -0.22 -8.86
C ARG A 15 -8.82 -0.33 -8.08
N ASP A 16 -9.30 -1.55 -7.85
CA ASP A 16 -10.50 -1.80 -7.05
C ASP A 16 -10.30 -1.27 -5.62
N THR A 17 -9.13 -1.47 -5.02
CA THR A 17 -8.79 -0.95 -3.69
C THR A 17 -8.77 0.57 -3.64
N THR A 18 -8.15 1.22 -4.62
CA THR A 18 -8.18 2.68 -4.75
C THR A 18 -9.62 3.18 -4.85
N TRP A 19 -10.45 2.57 -5.68
CA TRP A 19 -11.86 2.94 -5.79
C TRP A 19 -12.63 2.78 -4.47
N VAL A 20 -12.41 1.66 -3.75
CA VAL A 20 -13.03 1.42 -2.44
C VAL A 20 -12.62 2.48 -1.42
N MET A 21 -11.34 2.84 -1.35
CA MET A 21 -10.82 3.86 -0.43
C MET A 21 -11.35 5.27 -0.76
N VAL A 22 -11.42 5.62 -2.04
CA VAL A 22 -11.90 6.92 -2.51
C VAL A 22 -13.41 7.06 -2.32
N SER A 23 -14.17 5.99 -2.58
CA SER A 23 -15.63 5.99 -2.43
C SER A 23 -16.08 5.88 -0.97
N SER A 24 -15.16 5.71 -0.01
CA SER A 24 -15.47 5.57 1.41
C SER A 24 -14.34 6.20 2.27
N PRO A 25 -14.14 7.51 2.19
CA PRO A 25 -12.97 8.17 2.79
C PRO A 25 -12.91 8.04 4.32
N SER A 26 -14.06 7.93 4.98
CA SER A 26 -14.17 7.74 6.43
C SER A 26 -14.26 6.28 6.87
N ALA A 27 -14.15 5.31 5.95
CA ALA A 27 -14.23 3.90 6.31
C ALA A 27 -13.00 3.47 7.12
N SER A 28 -13.28 2.73 8.18
CA SER A 28 -12.30 2.00 8.96
C SER A 28 -11.57 0.96 8.11
N GLU A 29 -10.43 0.47 8.61
CA GLU A 29 -9.70 -0.63 7.96
C GLU A 29 -10.60 -1.86 7.76
N ASP A 30 -11.38 -2.24 8.78
CA ASP A 30 -12.29 -3.39 8.73
C ASP A 30 -13.37 -3.21 7.65
N GLU A 31 -13.90 -2.01 7.48
CA GLU A 31 -14.89 -1.71 6.43
C GLU A 31 -14.29 -1.79 5.02
N ILE A 32 -13.06 -1.31 4.83
CA ILE A 32 -12.35 -1.44 3.55
C ILE A 32 -12.11 -2.92 3.23
N VAL A 33 -11.58 -3.67 4.20
CA VAL A 33 -11.31 -5.11 4.05
C VAL A 33 -12.59 -5.87 3.72
N ASN A 34 -13.68 -5.62 4.44
CA ASN A 34 -14.96 -6.27 4.18
C ASN A 34 -15.54 -5.93 2.80
N ARG A 35 -15.35 -4.69 2.31
CA ARG A 35 -15.75 -4.31 0.95
C ARG A 35 -14.93 -5.04 -0.10
N LEU A 36 -13.63 -5.17 0.09
CA LEU A 36 -12.75 -5.95 -0.80
C LEU A 36 -13.13 -7.44 -0.81
N ILE A 37 -13.44 -8.02 0.35
CA ILE A 37 -13.98 -9.40 0.43
C ILE A 37 -15.29 -9.50 -0.34
N GLY A 38 -16.18 -8.51 -0.23
CA GLY A 38 -17.41 -8.42 -1.01
C GLY A 38 -17.21 -8.34 -2.53
N LEU A 39 -16.04 -7.87 -2.99
CA LEU A 39 -15.63 -7.89 -4.40
C LEU A 39 -15.02 -9.24 -4.83
N GLY A 40 -14.87 -10.20 -3.92
CA GLY A 40 -14.38 -11.55 -4.19
C GLY A 40 -12.91 -11.78 -3.85
N TYR A 41 -12.23 -10.84 -3.19
CA TYR A 41 -10.88 -11.05 -2.67
C TYR A 41 -10.89 -11.97 -1.43
N SER A 42 -9.84 -12.77 -1.25
CA SER A 42 -9.65 -13.51 0.00
C SER A 42 -9.43 -12.56 1.17
N ALA A 43 -9.68 -13.01 2.40
CA ALA A 43 -9.47 -12.18 3.59
C ALA A 43 -8.01 -11.68 3.67
N THR A 44 -7.03 -12.57 3.52
CA THR A 44 -5.61 -12.21 3.47
C THR A 44 -5.30 -11.26 2.31
N GLY A 45 -5.88 -11.50 1.13
CA GLY A 45 -5.68 -10.62 -0.03
C GLY A 45 -6.22 -9.21 0.22
N ALA A 46 -7.40 -9.09 0.83
CA ALA A 46 -8.00 -7.82 1.20
C ALA A 46 -7.18 -7.07 2.27
N GLU A 47 -6.67 -7.76 3.29
CA GLU A 47 -5.78 -7.18 4.30
C GLU A 47 -4.46 -6.69 3.68
N LYS A 48 -3.84 -7.50 2.79
CA LYS A 48 -2.65 -7.10 2.04
C LYS A 48 -2.91 -5.87 1.18
N LEU A 49 -4.01 -5.82 0.44
CA LEU A 49 -4.38 -4.66 -0.38
C LEU A 49 -4.57 -3.40 0.47
N ASN A 50 -5.33 -3.51 1.57
CA ASN A 50 -5.59 -2.39 2.47
C ASN A 50 -4.29 -1.82 3.08
N ALA A 51 -3.30 -2.66 3.38
CA ALA A 51 -2.01 -2.21 3.90
C ALA A 51 -1.07 -1.70 2.79
N PHE A 52 -0.90 -2.45 1.70
CA PHE A 52 0.16 -2.20 0.73
C PHE A 52 -0.15 -1.10 -0.28
N VAL A 53 -1.41 -0.93 -0.68
CA VAL A 53 -1.78 0.12 -1.65
C VAL A 53 -1.44 1.52 -1.14
N PRO A 54 -1.91 1.96 0.05
CA PRO A 54 -1.60 3.29 0.55
C PRO A 54 -0.11 3.46 0.83
N SER A 55 0.55 2.45 1.40
CA SER A 55 2.00 2.48 1.65
C SER A 55 2.80 2.65 0.36
N ALA A 56 2.51 1.86 -0.68
CA ALA A 56 3.24 1.95 -1.95
C ALA A 56 3.07 3.34 -2.60
N PHE A 57 1.86 3.91 -2.59
CA PHE A 57 1.62 5.26 -3.11
C PHE A 57 2.40 6.31 -2.31
N ALA A 58 2.39 6.19 -0.98
CA ALA A 58 3.14 7.08 -0.11
C ALA A 58 4.65 6.98 -0.37
N TRP A 59 5.20 5.78 -0.60
CA TRP A 59 6.63 5.62 -0.86
C TRP A 59 7.09 6.39 -2.10
N VAL A 60 6.32 6.34 -3.19
CA VAL A 60 6.65 7.09 -4.41
C VAL A 60 6.67 8.59 -4.13
N LEU A 61 5.65 9.12 -3.45
CA LEU A 61 5.60 10.54 -3.12
C LEU A 61 6.73 10.96 -2.16
N LEU A 62 6.95 10.19 -1.09
CA LEU A 62 8.00 10.45 -0.11
C LEU A 62 9.39 10.46 -0.75
N ARG A 63 9.62 9.60 -1.73
CA ARG A 63 10.88 9.59 -2.48
C ARG A 63 11.08 10.89 -3.27
N ARG A 64 10.02 11.42 -3.89
CA ARG A 64 10.05 12.73 -4.55
C ARG A 64 10.23 13.89 -3.57
N LEU A 65 9.73 13.75 -2.35
CA LEU A 65 9.95 14.71 -1.26
C LEU A 65 11.34 14.61 -0.61
N GLY A 66 12.19 13.70 -1.08
CA GLY A 66 13.60 13.63 -0.70
C GLY A 66 13.92 12.61 0.39
N VAL A 67 12.99 11.75 0.81
CA VAL A 67 13.32 10.60 1.68
C VAL A 67 14.40 9.75 1.00
N GLY A 68 15.49 9.50 1.71
CA GLY A 68 16.72 8.95 1.13
C GLY A 68 16.81 7.43 1.14
N SER A 69 16.11 6.78 2.08
CA SER A 69 16.19 5.32 2.26
C SER A 69 14.82 4.70 2.48
N PHE A 70 14.57 3.59 1.78
CA PHE A 70 13.35 2.80 1.86
C PHE A 70 13.69 1.35 2.24
N PRO A 71 12.87 0.70 3.06
CA PRO A 71 13.11 -0.67 3.47
C PRO A 71 12.87 -1.63 2.30
N SER A 72 13.68 -2.69 2.21
CA SER A 72 13.51 -3.76 1.21
C SER A 72 12.53 -4.87 1.66
N HIS A 73 11.97 -4.73 2.86
CA HIS A 73 11.13 -5.71 3.51
C HIS A 73 10.06 -5.04 4.38
N TYR A 74 9.03 -5.81 4.71
CA TYR A 74 8.09 -5.51 5.78
C TYR A 74 8.20 -6.58 6.88
N ILE A 75 7.60 -6.32 8.03
CA ILE A 75 7.61 -7.19 9.20
C ILE A 75 6.20 -7.75 9.42
N ALA A 76 6.08 -9.06 9.55
CA ALA A 76 4.86 -9.76 9.96
C ALA A 76 5.17 -10.71 11.12
N LEU A 77 4.14 -11.20 11.82
CA LEU A 77 4.30 -12.20 12.87
C LEU A 77 4.12 -13.61 12.32
N ASP A 78 4.99 -14.55 12.69
CA ASP A 78 4.75 -15.97 12.45
C ASP A 78 3.75 -16.57 13.46
N ALA A 79 3.52 -17.89 13.37
CA ALA A 79 2.58 -18.60 14.24
C ALA A 79 3.00 -18.59 15.73
N ASP A 80 4.28 -18.38 16.02
CA ASP A 80 4.83 -18.31 17.37
C ASP A 80 4.85 -16.86 17.89
N GLY A 81 4.36 -15.90 17.11
CA GLY A 81 4.37 -14.48 17.46
C GLY A 81 5.73 -13.81 17.27
N THR A 82 6.64 -14.41 16.51
CA THR A 82 7.96 -13.86 16.23
C THR A 82 7.92 -12.96 15.01
N GLU A 83 8.59 -11.80 15.06
CA GLU A 83 8.73 -10.91 13.91
C GLU A 83 9.60 -11.53 12.81
N VAL A 84 9.07 -11.58 11.60
CA VAL A 84 9.73 -12.10 10.40
C VAL A 84 9.81 -11.00 9.34
N SER A 85 11.01 -10.81 8.77
CA SER A 85 11.24 -9.90 7.65
C SER A 85 10.89 -10.58 6.32
N ILE A 86 9.94 -9.98 5.59
CA ILE A 86 9.47 -10.51 4.29
C ILE A 86 9.79 -9.49 3.18
N PRO A 87 10.48 -9.90 2.10
CA PRO A 87 10.83 -8.98 1.02
C PRO A 87 9.60 -8.36 0.35
N VAL A 88 9.51 -7.02 0.30
CA VAL A 88 8.39 -6.32 -0.38
C VAL A 88 8.35 -6.62 -1.88
N ALA A 89 9.50 -6.96 -2.47
CA ALA A 89 9.60 -7.32 -3.88
C ALA A 89 8.87 -8.62 -4.24
N ARG A 90 8.48 -9.44 -3.25
CA ARG A 90 7.66 -10.64 -3.45
C ARG A 90 6.15 -10.35 -3.39
N GLU A 91 5.75 -9.16 -2.96
CA GLU A 91 4.34 -8.81 -2.81
C GLU A 91 3.78 -8.21 -4.10
N HIS A 92 3.05 -9.01 -4.87
CA HIS A 92 2.48 -8.59 -6.15
C HIS A 92 1.61 -7.33 -6.04
N TYR A 93 0.76 -7.23 -5.01
CA TYR A 93 -0.06 -6.01 -4.79
C TYR A 93 0.79 -4.78 -4.50
N PHE A 94 1.84 -4.91 -3.69
CA PHE A 94 2.74 -3.79 -3.40
C PHE A 94 3.47 -3.33 -4.66
N THR A 95 4.05 -4.25 -5.42
CA THR A 95 4.77 -3.91 -6.67
C THR A 95 3.85 -3.28 -7.72
N ALA A 96 2.63 -3.78 -7.88
CA ALA A 96 1.65 -3.20 -8.80
C ALA A 96 1.19 -1.80 -8.35
N ALA A 97 0.97 -1.59 -7.05
CA ALA A 97 0.61 -0.28 -6.50
C ALA A 97 1.76 0.73 -6.62
N LEU A 98 3.00 0.29 -6.39
CA LEU A 98 4.19 1.12 -6.53
C LEU A 98 4.37 1.57 -7.99
N GLN A 99 4.19 0.64 -8.94
CA GLN A 99 4.26 0.94 -10.36
C GLN A 99 3.15 1.92 -10.79
N LEU A 100 1.90 1.67 -10.39
CA LEU A 100 0.79 2.56 -10.71
C LEU A 100 1.05 3.98 -10.17
N ALA A 101 1.46 4.11 -8.91
CA ALA A 101 1.74 5.40 -8.30
C ALA A 101 2.93 6.12 -8.98
N PHE A 102 3.97 5.38 -9.34
CA PHE A 102 5.11 5.92 -10.09
C PHE A 102 4.67 6.46 -11.45
N GLU A 103 3.95 5.66 -12.24
CA GLU A 103 3.45 6.05 -13.56
C GLU A 103 2.54 7.28 -13.46
N THR A 104 1.64 7.36 -12.47
CA THR A 104 0.78 8.53 -12.25
C THR A 104 1.59 9.79 -11.94
N LEU A 105 2.61 9.70 -11.09
CA LEU A 105 3.41 10.87 -10.77
C LEU A 105 4.35 11.29 -11.91
N GLU A 106 4.83 10.35 -12.73
CA GLU A 106 5.70 10.61 -13.89
C GLU A 106 4.91 11.16 -15.10
N HIS A 107 3.77 10.58 -15.42
CA HIS A 107 3.01 10.88 -16.64
C HIS A 107 1.81 11.80 -16.42
N GLY A 108 1.47 12.08 -15.16
CA GLY A 108 0.35 12.93 -14.77
C GLY A 108 -0.90 12.13 -14.43
N TRP A 109 -1.94 12.88 -14.08
CA TRP A 109 -3.21 12.35 -13.59
C TRP A 109 -4.06 11.77 -14.72
N SER A 110 -4.82 10.72 -14.42
CA SER A 110 -5.77 10.09 -15.34
C SER A 110 -7.18 10.11 -14.75
N ASP A 111 -8.21 9.86 -15.56
CA ASP A 111 -9.59 9.76 -15.09
C ASP A 111 -9.76 8.65 -14.04
N ASP A 112 -9.01 7.54 -14.17
CA ASP A 112 -9.03 6.42 -13.23
C ASP A 112 -8.29 6.72 -11.91
N LEU A 113 -7.40 7.72 -11.91
CA LEU A 113 -6.59 8.09 -10.75
C LEU A 113 -6.29 9.59 -10.77
N PRO A 114 -7.32 10.43 -10.53
CA PRO A 114 -7.14 11.86 -10.41
C PRO A 114 -6.32 12.19 -9.15
N ARG A 115 -5.84 13.44 -9.07
CA ARG A 115 -5.03 13.90 -7.93
C ARG A 115 -5.73 13.64 -6.59
N GLU A 116 -7.02 13.95 -6.50
CA GLU A 116 -7.81 13.83 -5.28
C GLU A 116 -7.92 12.36 -4.84
N ALA A 117 -8.00 11.44 -5.80
CA ALA A 117 -7.99 10.01 -5.51
C ALA A 117 -6.62 9.54 -5.01
N PHE A 118 -5.54 10.03 -5.62
CA PHE A 118 -4.18 9.75 -5.15
C PHE A 118 -3.96 10.25 -3.72
N GLU A 119 -4.37 11.50 -3.44
CA GLU A 119 -4.29 12.13 -2.12
C GLU A 119 -5.13 11.37 -1.07
N ALA A 120 -6.34 10.94 -1.42
CA ALA A 120 -7.20 10.15 -0.54
C ALA A 120 -6.58 8.77 -0.20
N VAL A 121 -5.90 8.13 -1.15
CA VAL A 121 -5.20 6.86 -0.91
C VAL A 121 -4.02 7.07 0.04
N ILE A 122 -3.12 8.03 -0.23
CA ILE A 122 -1.94 8.24 0.62
C ILE A 122 -2.30 8.74 2.02
N ALA A 123 -3.44 9.42 2.20
CA ALA A 123 -3.90 9.85 3.52
C ALA A 123 -4.16 8.67 4.49
N ARG A 124 -4.29 7.45 3.96
CA ARG A 124 -4.46 6.22 4.74
C ARG A 124 -3.14 5.54 5.11
N SER A 125 -2.00 6.04 4.64
CA SER A 125 -0.68 5.48 4.93
C SER A 125 -0.12 5.96 6.28
N ALA A 126 0.44 5.03 7.06
CA ALA A 126 1.16 5.34 8.27
C ALA A 126 2.44 6.17 7.98
N GLU A 127 3.12 5.87 6.88
CA GLU A 127 4.32 6.57 6.43
C GLU A 127 4.04 8.02 6.08
N MET A 128 2.96 8.27 5.33
CA MET A 128 2.53 9.62 4.97
C MET A 128 2.08 10.40 6.21
N ASN A 129 1.37 9.75 7.14
CA ASN A 129 0.97 10.36 8.42
C ASN A 129 2.19 10.77 9.25
N ALA A 130 3.23 9.93 9.34
CA ALA A 130 4.46 10.26 10.03
C ALA A 130 5.21 11.42 9.36
N ALA A 131 5.29 11.43 8.02
CA ALA A 131 5.91 12.51 7.26
C ALA A 131 5.16 13.84 7.43
N ASN A 132 3.82 13.83 7.33
CA ASN A 132 2.98 15.00 7.56
C ASN A 132 3.18 15.56 8.98
N LYS A 133 3.24 14.68 9.99
CA LYS A 133 3.51 15.10 11.37
C LYS A 133 4.86 15.81 11.48
N ALA A 134 5.93 15.21 10.96
CA ALA A 134 7.27 15.80 10.99
C ALA A 134 7.32 17.16 10.26
N LEU A 135 6.72 17.26 9.07
CA LEU A 135 6.64 18.50 8.30
C LEU A 135 5.85 19.60 9.04
N ASN A 136 4.73 19.25 9.67
CA ASN A 136 3.92 20.18 10.44
C ASN A 136 4.64 20.69 11.71
N GLU A 137 5.55 19.89 12.26
CA GLU A 137 6.45 20.26 13.36
C GLU A 137 7.66 21.09 12.88
N GLY A 138 7.76 21.39 11.58
CA GLY A 138 8.85 22.16 10.98
C GLY A 138 10.12 21.35 10.71
N ALA A 139 10.09 20.03 10.89
CA ALA A 139 11.22 19.16 10.58
C ALA A 139 11.33 18.90 9.07
N SER A 140 12.56 18.67 8.61
CA SER A 140 12.81 18.21 7.24
C SER A 140 12.72 16.69 7.17
N ILE A 141 12.10 16.17 6.10
CA ILE A 141 12.09 14.73 5.76
C ILE A 141 13.13 14.37 4.69
N ALA A 142 13.86 15.37 4.16
CA ALA A 142 14.91 15.14 3.18
C ALA A 142 16.06 14.34 3.81
N GLY A 143 16.49 13.26 3.16
CA GLY A 143 17.50 12.33 3.65
C GLY A 143 17.01 11.39 4.77
N ALA A 144 15.74 11.46 5.18
CA ALA A 144 15.20 10.56 6.19
C ALA A 144 15.20 9.10 5.71
N ALA A 145 15.15 8.16 6.67
CA ALA A 145 15.04 6.74 6.41
C ALA A 145 13.68 6.21 6.87
N LEU A 146 12.95 5.62 5.94
CA LEU A 146 11.68 4.98 6.25
C LEU A 146 11.93 3.64 6.95
N GLN A 147 11.18 3.36 8.01
CA GLN A 147 11.22 2.07 8.70
C GLN A 147 10.32 1.03 8.00
N PRO A 148 10.62 -0.28 8.12
CA PRO A 148 9.76 -1.33 7.59
C PRO A 148 8.32 -1.19 8.07
N LEU A 149 7.37 -1.40 7.14
CA LEU A 149 5.96 -1.57 7.47
C LEU A 149 5.81 -2.76 8.42
N ARG A 150 4.97 -2.62 9.44
CA ARG A 150 4.60 -3.71 10.35
C ARG A 150 3.15 -4.08 10.09
N VAL A 151 2.91 -5.31 9.65
CA VAL A 151 1.58 -5.84 9.35
C VAL A 151 1.26 -6.96 10.34
N PHE A 152 0.19 -6.78 11.11
CA PHE A 152 -0.22 -7.72 12.15
C PHE A 152 -1.62 -8.30 11.93
N ARG A 153 -2.26 -7.93 10.81
CA ARG A 153 -3.59 -8.40 10.43
C ARG A 153 -3.57 -9.69 9.60
N PHE A 154 -2.37 -10.15 9.24
CA PHE A 154 -2.09 -11.46 8.65
C PHE A 154 -0.69 -11.93 9.11
N SER A 155 -0.50 -13.23 9.15
CA SER A 155 0.77 -13.86 9.56
C SER A 155 1.80 -13.93 8.43
N ALA A 156 3.06 -14.15 8.79
CA ALA A 156 4.15 -14.41 7.85
C ALA A 156 3.91 -15.66 6.98
N ASN A 157 3.18 -16.63 7.51
CA ASN A 157 2.81 -17.85 6.77
C ASN A 157 1.75 -17.53 5.70
N GLU A 158 0.76 -16.71 6.05
CA GLU A 158 -0.27 -16.25 5.11
C GLU A 158 0.30 -15.31 4.04
N ALA A 159 1.34 -14.55 4.39
CA ALA A 159 2.08 -13.74 3.43
C ALA A 159 2.72 -14.56 2.30
N SER A 160 3.15 -15.78 2.59
CA SER A 160 3.86 -16.65 1.64
C SER A 160 2.95 -17.45 0.70
N ASN A 161 1.63 -17.41 0.92
CA ASN A 161 0.63 -18.24 0.22
C ASN A 161 -0.20 -17.46 -0.82
N GLY A 162 0.25 -16.28 -1.24
CA GLY A 162 -0.47 -15.40 -2.18
C GLY A 162 0.32 -15.07 -3.43
#